data_AF-A0A5D0VM33-F1
#
_entry.id   AF-A0A5D0VM33-F1
#
_cell.length_a   1.000
_cell.length_b   1.000
_cell.length_c   1.000
_cell.angle_alpha   90.00
_cell.angle_beta   90.00
_cell.angle_gamma   90.00
#
_symmetry.space_group_name_H-M   'P 1'
#
loop_
_entity.id
_entity.type
_entity.pdbx_description
1 polymer ?
#
loop_
_entity_poly.entity_id
_entity_poly.type
_entity_poly.pdbx_seq_one_letter_code
_entity_poly.pdbx_strand_id
1 'polypeptide(L)' 'MKTTELIEKWLDKCDLARLAQERYEEDPSPTNYTELKNAMSERRLMEERVEPRASYSQRVAG' A
#
# COMPACT_ATOMS: atom_id res chain seq x y z
N MET A 1 9.00 17.42 -3.17
CA MET A 1 8.35 16.63 -4.22
C MET A 1 7.18 17.42 -4.75
N LYS A 2 7.00 17.43 -6.07
CA LYS A 2 5.79 17.94 -6.70
C LYS A 2 4.65 16.93 -6.49
N THR A 3 3.41 17.40 -6.50
CA THR A 3 2.21 16.56 -6.33
C THR A 3 2.18 15.38 -7.32
N THR A 4 2.62 15.60 -8.57
CA THR A 4 2.69 14.56 -9.60
C THR A 4 3.64 13.41 -9.22
N GLU A 5 4.83 13.73 -8.71
CA GLU A 5 5.81 12.72 -8.25
C GLU A 5 5.28 11.90 -7.07
N LEU A 6 4.40 12.49 -6.25
CA LEU A 6 3.77 11.82 -5.12
C LEU A 6 2.68 10.84 -5.59
N ILE A 7 1.90 11.23 -6.61
CA ILE A 7 0.88 10.39 -7.22
C ILE A 7 1.54 9.20 -7.95
N GLU A 8 2.60 9.45 -8.74
CA GLU A 8 3.35 8.39 -9.43
C GLU A 8 3.88 7.34 -8.46
N LYS A 9 4.55 7.77 -7.39
CA LYS A 9 5.04 6.86 -6.35
C LYS A 9 3.93 6.10 -5.63
N TRP A 10 2.74 6.68 -5.51
CA TRP A 10 1.60 5.99 -4.93
C TRP A 10 1.06 4.90 -5.85
N LEU A 11 0.96 5.17 -7.15
CA LEU A 11 0.61 4.18 -8.16
C LEU A 11 1.61 3.01 -8.15
N ASP A 12 2.91 3.29 -8.08
CA ASP A 12 3.95 2.25 -7.95
C ASP A 12 3.72 1.35 -6.73
N LYS A 13 3.34 1.93 -5.58
CA LYS A 13 3.04 1.14 -4.37
C LYS A 13 1.76 0.32 -4.50
N CYS A 14 0.75 0.84 -5.20
CA CYS A 14 -0.46 0.08 -5.50
C CYS A 14 -0.16 -1.13 -6.39
N ASP A 15 0.67 -0.96 -7.42
CA ASP A 15 1.07 -2.06 -8.30
C ASP A 15 1.91 -3.11 -7.57
N LEU A 16 2.86 -2.70 -6.73
CA LEU A 16 3.65 -3.62 -5.91
C LEU A 16 2.78 -4.42 -4.93
N ALA A 17 1.78 -3.79 -4.31
CA ALA A 17 0.85 -4.48 -3.43
C ALA A 17 -0.01 -5.51 -4.18
N ARG A 18 -0.48 -5.16 -5.39
CA ARG A 18 -1.22 -6.07 -6.26
C ARG A 18 -0.38 -7.28 -6.67
N LEU A 19 0.85 -7.06 -7.14
CA LEU A 19 1.76 -8.15 -7.53
C LEU A 19 2.10 -9.07 -6.34
N ALA A 20 2.31 -8.51 -5.16
CA ALA A 20 2.57 -9.31 -3.95
C ALA A 20 1.34 -10.13 -3.54
N GLN A 21 0.13 -9.59 -3.76
CA GLN A 21 -1.12 -10.31 -3.53
C GLN A 21 -1.28 -11.48 -4.51
N GLU A 22 -1.10 -11.24 -5.81
CA GLU A 22 -1.15 -12.28 -6.85
C GLU A 22 -0.15 -13.42 -6.53
N ARG A 23 1.07 -13.08 -6.11
CA ARG A 23 2.09 -14.06 -5.71
C ARG A 23 1.68 -14.88 -4.48
N TYR A 24 1.07 -14.26 -3.48
CA TYR A 24 0.58 -14.96 -2.30
C TYR A 24 -0.62 -15.87 -2.60
N GLU A 25 -1.50 -15.44 -3.52
CA GLU A 25 -2.62 -16.25 -3.99
C GLU A 25 -2.14 -17.48 -4.79
N GLU A 26 -1.06 -17.34 -5.56
CA GLU A 26 -0.42 -18.45 -6.29
C GLU A 26 0.35 -19.40 -5.35
N ASP A 27 1.15 -18.86 -4.41
CA ASP A 27 1.89 -19.61 -3.40
C ASP A 27 1.71 -18.98 -2.01
N PRO A 28 0.84 -19.53 -1.15
CA PRO A 28 0.54 -18.98 0.17
C PRO A 28 1.60 -19.32 1.22
N SER A 29 2.88 -19.22 0.84
CA SER A 29 4.01 -19.48 1.73
C SER A 29 4.18 -18.35 2.76
N PRO A 30 4.78 -18.64 3.94
CA PRO A 30 5.08 -17.62 4.95
C PRO A 30 5.94 -16.45 4.43
N THR A 31 6.81 -16.73 3.46
CA THR A 31 7.63 -15.73 2.78
C THR A 31 6.75 -14.77 1.97
N ASN A 32 5.90 -15.30 1.09
CA ASN A 32 5.03 -14.47 0.26
C ASN A 32 3.99 -13.71 1.10
N TYR A 33 3.51 -14.29 2.19
CA TYR A 33 2.68 -13.58 3.15
C TYR A 33 3.40 -12.37 3.77
N THR A 34 4.69 -12.53 4.11
CA THR A 34 5.51 -11.44 4.65
C THR A 34 5.75 -10.34 3.61
N GLU A 35 6.04 -10.71 2.36
CA GLU A 35 6.18 -9.78 1.25
C GLU A 35 4.89 -8.99 0.99
N LEU A 36 3.74 -9.67 0.96
CA LEU A 36 2.41 -9.05 0.85
C LEU A 36 2.15 -8.06 1.98
N LYS A 37 2.41 -8.47 3.23
CA LYS A 37 2.22 -7.60 4.40
C LYS A 37 3.07 -6.33 4.33
N ASN A 38 4.32 -6.45 3.87
CA ASN A 38 5.21 -5.30 3.69
C ASN A 38 4.70 -4.38 2.58
N ALA A 39 4.34 -4.93 1.42
CA ALA A 39 3.83 -4.14 0.29
C ALA A 39 2.54 -3.39 0.64
N MET A 40 1.62 -4.03 1.35
CA MET A 40 0.39 -3.39 1.86
C MET A 40 0.68 -2.28 2.88
N SER A 41 1.68 -2.47 3.75
CA SER A 41 2.08 -1.46 4.73
C SER A 41 2.71 -0.24 4.04
N GLU A 42 3.56 -0.44 3.04
CA GLU A 42 4.15 0.64 2.26
C GLU A 42 3.12 1.42 1.45
N ARG A 43 2.15 0.73 0.83
CA ARG A 43 1.01 1.36 0.16
C ARG A 43 0.25 2.28 1.11
N ARG A 44 -0.09 1.79 2.31
CA ARG A 44 -0.81 2.57 3.31
C ARG A 44 -0.03 3.82 3.75
N LEU A 45 1.27 3.68 4.01
CA LEU A 45 2.12 4.83 4.37
C LEU A 45 2.19 5.87 3.25
N MET A 46 2.09 5.44 1.99
CA MET A 46 2.05 6.36 0.86
C MET A 46 0.68 7.02 0.67
N GLU A 47 -0.42 6.29 0.91
CA GLU A 47 -1.78 6.83 0.96
C GLU A 47 -1.90 7.96 1.98
N GLU A 48 -1.36 7.76 3.19
CA GLU A 48 -1.35 8.80 4.24
C GLU A 48 -0.58 10.07 3.84
N ARG A 49 0.42 9.93 2.96
CA ARG A 49 1.20 11.07 2.42
C ARG A 49 0.47 11.78 1.28
N VAL A 50 -0.22 11.04 0.41
CA VAL A 50 -1.00 11.58 -0.71
C VAL A 50 -2.28 12.26 -0.20
N GLU A 51 -2.98 11.62 0.73
CA GLU A 51 -4.22 12.10 1.30
C GLU A 51 -4.18 12.07 2.84
N PRO A 52 -3.65 13.14 3.47
CA PRO A 52 -3.63 13.25 4.93
C PRO A 52 -5.01 13.21 5.59
N ARG A 53 -6.07 13.47 4.81
CA ARG A 53 -7.48 13.44 5.26
C ARG A 53 -8.07 12.03 5.33
N ALA A 54 -7.56 11.06 4.58
CA ALA A 54 -8.03 9.67 4.65
C ALA A 54 -7.72 9.05 6.03
N SER A 55 -6.61 9.45 6.68
CA SER A 55 -6.25 9.03 8.04
C SER A 55 -7.22 9.51 9.11
N TYR A 56 -7.95 10.62 8.88
CA TYR A 56 -8.93 11.13 9.83
C TYR A 56 -10.18 10.25 9.83
N SER A 57 -10.70 9.88 8.66
CA SER A 57 -11.91 9.06 8.53
C SER A 57 -11.79 7.68 9.18
N GLN A 58 -10.58 7.11 9.25
CA GLN A 58 -10.35 5.82 9.91
C GLN A 58 -10.20 5.91 11.44
N ARG A 59 -9.97 7.11 12.00
CA ARG A 59 -9.87 7.32 13.46
C ARG A 59 -11.20 7.70 14.13
N VAL A 60 -12.16 8.25 13.39
CA VAL A 60 -13.47 8.67 13.94
C VAL A 60 -14.54 7.56 13.89
N ALA A 61 -14.27 6.44 13.21
CA ALA A 61 -15.18 5.31 13.08
C ALA A 61 -14.79 4.09 13.95
N GLY A 62 -14.01 4.32 15.02
CA GLY A 62 -13.62 3.31 16.01
C GLY A 62 -14.33 3.51 17.35
#